data_AF-A0A3N0WXM2-F1
#
_entry.id   AF-A0A3N0WXM2-F1
#
_cell.length_a   1.000
_cell.length_b   1.000
_cell.length_c   1.000
_cell.angle_alpha   90.00
_cell.angle_beta   90.00
_cell.angle_gamma   90.00
#
_symmetry.space_group_name_H-M   'P 1'
#
loop_
_entity.id
_entity.type
_entity.pdbx_description
1 polymer ?
#
loop_
_entity_poly.entity_id
_entity_poly.type
_entity_poly.pdbx_seq_one_letter_code
_entity_poly.pdbx_strand_id
1 'polypeptide(L)'
;MSNKYSKESLEKLVIIIEEIAKDPKNAWFKDNLIDLLISDSDSVETLSQKMSKIETHLSLDGIIVLDYKGIDDEKTLRQLTADNIQMQKYRLGKFDNKIDFAEYCRYAHYQAEELINYFFNKKFSSVEESKSFFELNNLPFNEEWKAFERITYYYKMKALTGKIKLIKDAMNLKDGINLNDILYKINEIRNEMSHRSSLVIAKSDENILEEIEERQINLKDWNNYNKSSEEYSLYNKGKSIVFKREQDFEKINKAIYQLKTMVIHLVKKAN
;
A
#
# COMPACT_ATOMS: atom_id res chain seq x y z
N MET A 1 3.43 -19.31 38.79
CA MET A 1 3.88 -20.51 38.05
C MET A 1 5.30 -20.26 37.58
N SER A 2 6.29 -21.06 38.01
CA SER A 2 7.65 -20.88 37.49
C SER A 2 7.69 -21.39 36.04
N ASN A 3 8.25 -20.58 35.14
CA ASN A 3 8.36 -20.98 33.75
C ASN A 3 9.34 -22.15 33.68
N LYS A 4 8.93 -23.28 33.08
CA LYS A 4 9.69 -24.54 33.09
C LYS A 4 11.05 -24.42 32.38
N TYR A 5 11.21 -23.39 31.54
CA TYR A 5 12.41 -23.17 30.74
C TYR A 5 12.94 -21.75 30.94
N SER A 6 14.27 -21.62 30.95
CA SER A 6 14.94 -20.33 31.02
C SER A 6 14.82 -19.58 29.69
N LYS A 7 14.86 -18.24 29.73
CA LYS A 7 14.86 -17.40 28.52
C LYS A 7 16.00 -17.79 27.56
N GLU A 8 17.19 -18.02 28.10
CA GLU A 8 18.37 -18.42 27.33
C GLU A 8 18.17 -19.76 26.61
N SER A 9 17.49 -20.73 27.25
CA SER A 9 17.17 -22.02 26.62
C SER A 9 16.19 -21.86 25.46
N LEU A 10 15.25 -20.93 25.57
CA LEU A 10 14.27 -20.65 24.51
C LEU A 10 14.91 -19.87 23.35
N GLU A 11 15.83 -18.94 23.63
CA GLU A 11 16.60 -18.23 22.60
C GLU A 11 17.47 -19.19 21.77
N LYS A 12 18.11 -20.17 22.42
CA LYS A 12 18.86 -21.23 21.72
C LYS A 12 17.97 -22.10 20.83
N LEU A 13 16.75 -22.41 21.28
CA LEU A 13 15.78 -23.17 20.49
C LEU A 13 15.36 -22.39 19.23
N VAL A 14 15.14 -21.08 19.34
CA VAL A 14 14.80 -20.23 18.18
C VAL A 14 15.92 -20.27 17.13
N ILE A 15 17.18 -20.13 17.55
CA ILE A 15 18.34 -20.19 16.64
C ILE A 15 18.41 -21.54 15.91
N ILE A 16 18.17 -22.65 16.62
CA ILE A 16 18.19 -23.99 16.01
C ILE A 16 17.06 -24.14 14.99
N ILE A 17 15.85 -23.67 15.31
CA ILE A 17 14.72 -23.69 14.38
C ILE A 17 15.04 -22.86 13.12
N GLU A 18 15.66 -21.69 13.28
CA GLU A 18 16.12 -20.85 12.18
C GLU A 18 17.14 -21.55 11.28
N GLU A 19 18.12 -22.24 11.85
CA GLU A 19 19.13 -22.98 11.10
C GLU A 19 18.53 -24.16 10.34
N ILE A 20 17.63 -24.93 10.98
CA ILE A 20 16.94 -26.06 10.35
C ILE A 20 16.08 -25.58 9.17
N ALA A 21 15.38 -24.46 9.32
CA ALA A 21 14.49 -23.92 8.30
C ALA A 21 15.21 -23.35 7.06
N LYS A 22 16.51 -23.03 7.16
CA LYS A 22 17.32 -22.51 6.04
C LYS A 22 17.77 -23.59 5.06
N ASP A 23 17.76 -24.86 5.45
CA ASP A 23 18.11 -25.96 4.56
C ASP A 23 16.88 -26.36 3.70
N PRO A 24 16.95 -26.26 2.36
CA PRO A 24 15.84 -26.66 1.47
C PRO A 24 15.36 -28.10 1.66
N LYS A 25 16.21 -29.00 2.17
CA LYS A 25 15.84 -30.40 2.47
C LYS A 25 14.85 -30.52 3.63
N ASN A 26 14.70 -29.46 4.43
CA ASN A 26 13.82 -29.42 5.60
C ASN A 26 12.51 -28.67 5.33
N ALA A 27 12.09 -28.51 4.07
CA ALA A 27 10.82 -27.86 3.72
C ALA A 27 9.62 -28.44 4.50
N TRP A 28 9.58 -29.77 4.69
CA TRP A 28 8.56 -30.47 5.48
C TRP A 28 8.46 -29.99 6.94
N PHE A 29 9.59 -29.59 7.55
CA PHE A 29 9.63 -29.13 8.93
C PHE A 29 9.02 -27.73 9.04
N LYS A 30 9.29 -26.88 8.04
CA LYS A 30 8.69 -25.56 7.92
C LYS A 30 7.17 -25.66 7.76
N ASP A 31 6.69 -26.54 6.90
CA ASP A 31 5.25 -26.73 6.68
C ASP A 31 4.55 -27.22 7.97
N ASN A 32 5.13 -28.21 8.65
CA ASN A 32 4.60 -28.68 9.93
C ASN A 32 4.63 -27.63 11.04
N LEU A 33 5.63 -26.74 11.04
CA LEU A 33 5.72 -25.66 12.03
C LEU A 33 4.63 -24.61 11.78
N ILE A 34 4.29 -24.34 10.52
CA ILE A 34 3.17 -23.49 10.14
C ILE A 34 1.87 -24.12 10.61
N ASP A 35 1.65 -25.39 10.32
CA ASP A 35 0.44 -26.14 10.72
C ASP A 35 0.28 -26.25 12.24
N LEU A 36 1.38 -26.34 12.99
CA LEU A 36 1.37 -26.39 14.45
C LEU A 36 0.99 -25.04 15.08
N LEU A 37 1.36 -23.93 14.44
CA LEU A 37 1.21 -22.58 14.99
C LEU A 37 -0.08 -21.89 14.52
N ILE A 38 -0.64 -22.35 13.41
CA ILE A 38 -1.85 -21.81 12.78
C ILE A 38 -3.03 -22.79 12.99
N SER A 39 -4.16 -22.31 13.53
CA SER A 39 -5.38 -23.11 13.71
C SER A 39 -6.44 -22.71 12.69
N ASP A 40 -7.19 -23.68 12.16
CA ASP A 40 -8.34 -23.46 11.25
C ASP A 40 -9.44 -22.57 11.86
N SER A 41 -9.45 -22.40 13.18
CA SER A 41 -10.38 -21.55 13.92
C SER A 41 -9.93 -20.11 14.08
N ASP A 42 -8.71 -19.75 13.65
CA ASP A 42 -8.16 -18.42 13.84
C ASP A 42 -8.87 -17.39 12.95
N SER A 43 -9.25 -16.25 13.53
CA SER A 43 -9.74 -15.12 12.74
C SER A 43 -8.64 -14.61 11.79
N VAL A 44 -9.02 -13.98 10.68
CA VAL A 44 -8.09 -13.38 9.72
C VAL A 44 -7.06 -12.45 10.40
N GLU A 45 -7.48 -11.74 11.44
CA GLU A 45 -6.64 -10.84 12.24
C GLU A 45 -5.63 -11.61 13.11
N THR A 46 -6.06 -12.74 13.71
CA THR A 46 -5.20 -13.63 14.49
C THR A 46 -4.18 -14.36 13.61
N LEU A 47 -4.60 -14.80 12.42
CA LEU A 47 -3.74 -15.40 11.41
C LEU A 47 -2.64 -14.43 10.98
N SER A 48 -2.99 -13.19 10.67
CA SER A 48 -2.04 -12.14 10.25
C SER A 48 -0.99 -11.84 11.34
N GLN A 49 -1.40 -11.83 12.62
CA GLN A 49 -0.47 -11.63 13.74
C GLN A 49 0.45 -12.84 13.99
N LYS A 50 -0.07 -14.06 13.85
CA LYS A 50 0.72 -15.30 14.00
C LYS A 50 1.71 -15.48 12.84
N MET A 51 1.27 -15.23 11.61
CA MET A 51 2.14 -15.22 10.42
C MET A 51 3.25 -14.19 10.56
N SER A 52 2.95 -12.95 10.97
CA SER A 52 3.98 -11.92 11.23
C SER A 52 5.06 -12.36 12.24
N LYS A 53 4.70 -13.11 13.28
CA LYS A 53 5.67 -13.67 14.25
C LYS A 53 6.52 -14.78 13.64
N ILE A 54 5.90 -15.67 12.87
CA ILE A 54 6.57 -16.74 12.12
C ILE A 54 7.54 -16.15 11.08
N GLU A 55 7.15 -15.08 10.38
CA GLU A 55 7.94 -14.34 9.40
C GLU A 55 9.18 -13.66 10.00
N THR A 56 9.00 -13.13 11.21
CA THR A 56 10.06 -12.51 11.99
C THR A 56 11.11 -13.56 12.39
N HIS A 57 10.68 -14.75 12.81
CA HIS A 57 11.55 -15.83 13.29
C HIS A 57 12.04 -16.81 12.23
N LEU A 58 11.45 -16.89 11.04
CA LEU A 58 11.87 -17.84 10.00
C LEU A 58 12.65 -17.21 8.84
N SER A 59 13.02 -15.93 8.93
CA SER A 59 13.74 -15.23 7.86
C SER A 59 13.09 -15.40 6.48
N LEU A 60 11.76 -15.45 6.43
CA LEU A 60 11.03 -15.59 5.17
C LEU A 60 11.24 -14.33 4.32
N ASP A 61 11.46 -14.54 3.02
CA ASP A 61 11.73 -13.53 1.99
C ASP A 61 10.48 -12.67 1.69
N GLY A 62 9.93 -11.98 2.71
CA GLY A 62 8.64 -11.30 2.60
C GLY A 62 7.47 -12.26 2.39
N ILE A 63 6.28 -11.87 2.84
CA ILE A 63 5.05 -12.63 2.54
C ILE A 63 4.26 -11.92 1.47
N ILE A 64 3.71 -12.70 0.55
CA ILE A 64 2.70 -12.19 -0.36
C ILE A 64 1.42 -12.00 0.45
N VAL A 65 1.15 -10.77 0.86
CA VAL A 65 -0.06 -10.41 1.64
C VAL A 65 -1.25 -10.16 0.71
N LEU A 66 -0.99 -9.85 -0.55
CA LEU A 66 -2.02 -9.63 -1.56
C LEU A 66 -1.87 -10.66 -2.69
N ASP A 67 -2.87 -11.53 -2.85
CA ASP A 67 -3.01 -12.25 -4.11
C ASP A 67 -3.39 -11.28 -5.23
N TYR A 68 -2.88 -11.52 -6.44
CA TYR A 68 -3.26 -10.80 -7.66
C TYR A 68 -4.06 -11.70 -8.61
N LYS A 69 -4.81 -12.64 -8.05
CA LYS A 69 -5.62 -13.58 -8.82
C LYS A 69 -6.65 -12.82 -9.64
N GLY A 70 -6.63 -12.98 -10.96
CA GLY A 70 -7.50 -12.26 -11.90
C GLY A 70 -6.79 -11.22 -12.77
N ILE A 71 -5.49 -11.00 -12.55
CA ILE A 71 -4.59 -10.40 -13.53
C ILE A 71 -4.17 -11.51 -14.51
N ASP A 72 -4.42 -11.31 -15.81
CA ASP A 72 -4.14 -12.30 -16.85
C ASP A 72 -2.74 -12.12 -17.48
N ASP A 73 -2.19 -10.90 -17.43
CA ASP A 73 -0.86 -10.59 -17.94
C ASP A 73 0.23 -11.06 -16.97
N GLU A 74 1.02 -12.04 -17.40
CA GLU A 74 2.03 -12.69 -16.57
C GLU A 74 3.15 -11.73 -16.14
N LYS A 75 3.50 -10.75 -16.98
CA LYS A 75 4.52 -9.75 -16.65
C LYS A 75 4.03 -8.82 -15.54
N THR A 76 2.82 -8.29 -15.67
CA THR A 76 2.13 -7.47 -14.66
C THR A 76 2.00 -8.25 -13.34
N LEU A 77 1.58 -9.52 -13.41
CA LEU A 77 1.43 -10.38 -12.23
C LEU A 77 2.77 -10.57 -11.48
N ARG A 78 3.85 -10.85 -12.20
CA ARG A 78 5.19 -10.98 -11.61
C ARG A 78 5.65 -9.69 -10.96
N GLN A 79 5.46 -8.55 -11.63
CA GLN A 79 5.86 -7.24 -11.12
C GLN A 79 5.10 -6.89 -9.84
N LEU A 80 3.77 -7.01 -9.85
CA LEU A 80 2.92 -6.78 -8.68
C LEU A 80 3.32 -7.67 -7.49
N THR A 81 3.62 -8.94 -7.75
CA THR A 81 4.05 -9.89 -6.72
C THR A 81 5.42 -9.49 -6.14
N ALA A 82 6.37 -9.13 -6.99
CA ALA A 82 7.68 -8.68 -6.57
C ALA A 82 7.58 -7.40 -5.72
N ASP A 83 6.78 -6.43 -6.15
CA ASP A 83 6.57 -5.19 -5.40
C ASP A 83 5.86 -5.44 -4.05
N ASN A 84 4.92 -6.39 -3.98
CA ASN A 84 4.28 -6.77 -2.72
C ASN A 84 5.27 -7.38 -1.73
N ILE A 85 6.17 -8.24 -2.21
CA ILE A 85 7.24 -8.84 -1.42
C ILE A 85 8.18 -7.75 -0.90
N GLN A 86 8.64 -6.85 -1.78
CA GLN A 86 9.51 -5.74 -1.39
C GLN A 86 8.86 -4.84 -0.35
N MET A 87 7.59 -4.48 -0.56
CA MET A 87 6.78 -3.76 0.41
C MET A 87 6.81 -4.44 1.79
N GLN A 88 6.58 -5.76 1.86
CA GLN A 88 6.65 -6.47 3.15
C GLN A 88 8.06 -6.53 3.75
N LYS A 89 9.11 -6.66 2.93
CA LYS A 89 10.50 -6.65 3.42
C LYS A 89 10.84 -5.37 4.18
N TYR A 90 10.38 -4.21 3.71
CA TYR A 90 10.58 -2.94 4.40
C TYR A 90 9.73 -2.80 5.67
N ARG A 91 8.52 -3.37 5.71
CA ARG A 91 7.72 -3.45 6.94
C ARG A 91 8.36 -4.32 8.00
N LEU A 92 9.03 -5.40 7.59
CA LEU A 92 9.72 -6.34 8.48
C LEU A 92 11.16 -5.93 8.80
N GLY A 93 11.64 -4.83 8.22
CA GLY A 93 13.01 -4.33 8.39
C GLY A 93 14.09 -5.30 7.90
N LYS A 94 13.86 -6.06 6.84
CA LYS A 94 14.78 -7.10 6.37
C LYS A 94 16.09 -6.58 5.74
N PHE A 95 16.18 -5.27 5.45
CA PHE A 95 17.37 -4.69 4.80
C PHE A 95 18.41 -4.19 5.80
N ASP A 96 17.98 -3.51 6.86
CA ASP A 96 18.83 -2.81 7.83
C ASP A 96 18.36 -3.03 9.29
N ASN A 97 17.54 -4.05 9.53
CA ASN A 97 16.86 -4.31 10.81
C ASN A 97 15.98 -3.16 11.29
N LYS A 98 15.54 -2.29 10.37
CA LYS A 98 14.68 -1.14 10.67
C LYS A 98 13.47 -1.11 9.75
N ILE A 99 12.31 -0.83 10.33
CA ILE A 99 11.10 -0.57 9.56
C ILE A 99 11.28 0.72 8.75
N ASP A 100 11.09 0.65 7.44
CA ASP A 100 11.11 1.80 6.55
C ASP A 100 9.73 2.02 5.92
N PHE A 101 8.97 2.94 6.51
CA PHE A 101 7.63 3.28 6.04
C PHE A 101 7.63 4.03 4.70
N ALA A 102 8.69 4.79 4.41
CA ALA A 102 8.76 5.54 3.16
C ALA A 102 8.97 4.59 1.99
N GLU A 103 9.91 3.66 2.12
CA GLU A 103 10.12 2.57 1.17
C GLU A 103 8.90 1.66 1.06
N TYR A 104 8.22 1.35 2.18
CA TYR A 104 6.93 0.66 2.14
C TYR A 104 5.91 1.39 1.24
N CYS A 105 5.74 2.70 1.43
CA CYS A 105 4.85 3.53 0.61
C CYS A 105 5.28 3.56 -0.86
N ARG A 106 6.59 3.56 -1.15
CA ARG A 106 7.13 3.52 -2.52
C ARG A 106 6.68 2.26 -3.25
N TYR A 107 6.83 1.09 -2.64
CA TYR A 107 6.39 -0.17 -3.26
C TYR A 107 4.87 -0.32 -3.29
N ALA A 108 4.15 0.23 -2.31
CA ALA A 108 2.69 0.32 -2.38
C ALA A 108 2.25 1.19 -3.57
N HIS A 109 2.94 2.30 -3.82
CA HIS A 109 2.69 3.16 -4.98
C HIS A 109 3.00 2.46 -6.30
N TYR A 110 4.10 1.70 -6.41
CA TYR A 110 4.39 0.90 -7.62
C TYR A 110 3.29 -0.12 -7.90
N GLN A 111 2.79 -0.82 -6.88
CA GLN A 111 1.63 -1.71 -7.05
C GLN A 111 0.39 -0.96 -7.56
N ALA A 112 0.11 0.24 -7.02
CA ALA A 112 -1.03 1.05 -7.45
C ALA A 112 -0.87 1.56 -8.90
N GLU A 113 0.32 2.05 -9.25
CA GLU A 113 0.63 2.55 -10.59
C GLU A 113 0.52 1.44 -11.63
N GLU A 114 1.05 0.25 -11.35
CA GLU A 114 0.99 -0.90 -12.24
C GLU A 114 -0.47 -1.40 -12.41
N LEU A 115 -1.26 -1.48 -11.34
CA LEU A 115 -2.68 -1.84 -11.41
C LEU A 115 -3.50 -0.86 -12.26
N ILE A 116 -3.24 0.45 -12.11
CA ILE A 116 -3.90 1.50 -12.88
C ILE A 116 -3.49 1.40 -14.35
N ASN A 117 -2.20 1.24 -14.64
CA ASN A 117 -1.71 1.07 -16.01
C ASN A 117 -2.30 -0.18 -16.67
N TYR A 118 -2.34 -1.30 -15.95
CA TYR A 118 -2.97 -2.52 -16.41
C TYR A 118 -4.44 -2.30 -16.78
N PHE A 119 -5.21 -1.59 -15.94
CA PHE A 119 -6.60 -1.24 -16.27
C PHE A 119 -6.71 -0.48 -17.59
N PHE A 120 -5.96 0.62 -17.75
CA PHE A 120 -6.07 1.45 -18.96
C PHE A 120 -5.65 0.68 -20.21
N ASN A 121 -4.56 -0.08 -20.16
CA ASN A 121 -4.08 -0.88 -21.28
C ASN A 121 -4.98 -2.08 -21.63
N LYS A 122 -5.74 -2.61 -20.67
CA LYS A 122 -6.71 -3.69 -20.93
C LYS A 122 -8.08 -3.17 -21.38
N LYS A 123 -8.50 -2.01 -20.86
CA LYS A 123 -9.83 -1.47 -21.09
C LYS A 123 -9.95 -0.72 -22.42
N PHE A 124 -8.86 -0.12 -22.88
CA PHE A 124 -8.85 0.76 -24.05
C PHE A 124 -7.76 0.33 -25.02
N SER A 125 -8.08 0.33 -26.32
CA SER A 125 -7.12 -0.02 -27.37
C SER A 125 -6.20 1.16 -27.70
N SER A 126 -6.63 2.39 -27.40
CA SER A 126 -5.86 3.61 -27.60
C SER A 126 -6.18 4.69 -26.56
N VAL A 127 -5.33 5.72 -26.46
CA VAL A 127 -5.54 6.84 -25.54
C VAL A 127 -6.80 7.64 -25.92
N GLU A 128 -7.07 7.77 -27.20
CA GLU A 128 -8.25 8.46 -27.74
C GLU A 128 -9.56 7.79 -27.28
N GLU A 129 -9.62 6.46 -27.26
CA GLU A 129 -10.78 5.71 -26.73
C GLU A 129 -11.04 5.98 -25.25
N SER A 130 -9.99 6.35 -24.49
CA SER A 130 -10.13 6.69 -23.08
C SER A 130 -10.67 8.10 -22.83
N LYS A 131 -10.78 8.96 -23.86
CA LYS A 131 -11.22 10.36 -23.73
C LYS A 131 -12.55 10.48 -22.99
N SER A 132 -13.56 9.74 -23.43
CA SER A 132 -14.88 9.75 -22.78
C SER A 132 -14.81 9.27 -21.32
N PHE A 133 -13.87 8.39 -20.99
CA PHE A 133 -13.67 7.97 -19.59
C PHE A 133 -13.14 9.10 -18.71
N PHE A 134 -12.21 9.92 -19.20
CA PHE A 134 -11.72 11.10 -18.48
C PHE A 134 -12.81 12.18 -18.35
N GLU A 135 -13.53 12.46 -19.44
CA GLU A 135 -14.59 13.47 -19.48
C GLU A 135 -15.76 13.13 -18.55
N LEU A 136 -16.17 11.86 -18.50
CA LEU A 136 -17.21 11.37 -17.56
C LEU A 136 -16.82 11.50 -16.09
N ASN A 137 -15.55 11.77 -15.80
CA ASN A 137 -15.02 12.01 -14.47
C ASN A 137 -14.62 13.48 -14.24
N ASN A 138 -15.06 14.40 -15.11
CA ASN A 138 -14.76 15.83 -15.07
C ASN A 138 -13.25 16.14 -15.05
N LEU A 139 -12.46 15.34 -15.76
CA LEU A 139 -11.02 15.55 -15.92
C LEU A 139 -10.71 16.05 -17.33
N PRO A 140 -9.89 17.10 -17.49
CA PRO A 140 -9.50 17.57 -18.80
C PRO A 140 -8.67 16.48 -19.49
N PHE A 141 -8.97 16.24 -20.76
CA PHE A 141 -8.22 15.32 -21.62
C PHE A 141 -7.22 16.12 -22.44
N ASN A 142 -5.95 15.70 -22.46
CA ASN A 142 -4.93 16.30 -23.30
C ASN A 142 -4.79 15.48 -24.58
N GLU A 143 -5.12 16.08 -25.73
CA GLU A 143 -5.05 15.45 -27.05
C GLU A 143 -3.61 15.12 -27.49
N GLU A 144 -2.59 15.65 -26.82
CA GLU A 144 -1.18 15.32 -27.07
C GLU A 144 -0.74 14.01 -26.41
N TRP A 145 -1.58 13.38 -25.59
CA TRP A 145 -1.27 12.09 -24.96
C TRP A 145 -1.28 10.96 -26.00
N LYS A 146 -0.10 10.62 -26.51
CA LYS A 146 0.07 9.55 -27.52
C LYS A 146 0.15 8.13 -26.94
N ALA A 147 0.31 7.99 -25.63
CA ALA A 147 0.45 6.69 -24.96
C ALA A 147 0.06 6.79 -23.47
N PHE A 148 -0.44 5.70 -22.87
CA PHE A 148 -0.91 5.70 -21.48
C PHE A 148 0.20 5.98 -20.45
N GLU A 149 1.45 5.67 -20.79
CA GLU A 149 2.64 5.96 -19.99
C GLU A 149 2.92 7.46 -19.88
N ARG A 150 2.46 8.26 -20.85
CA ARG A 150 2.61 9.72 -20.84
C ARG A 150 1.55 10.42 -20.00
N ILE A 151 0.47 9.72 -19.65
CA ILE A 151 -0.55 10.24 -18.75
C ILE A 151 -0.02 10.08 -17.32
N THR A 152 0.02 11.18 -16.58
CA THR A 152 0.50 11.16 -15.19
C THR A 152 -0.34 10.22 -14.32
N TYR A 153 0.31 9.58 -13.34
CA TYR A 153 -0.35 8.72 -12.36
C TYR A 153 -1.57 9.41 -11.73
N TYR A 154 -1.43 10.67 -11.31
CA TYR A 154 -2.49 11.43 -10.66
C TYR A 154 -3.76 11.53 -11.51
N TYR A 155 -3.63 11.79 -12.81
CA TYR A 155 -4.78 11.87 -13.72
C TYR A 155 -5.48 10.53 -13.88
N LYS A 156 -4.72 9.45 -14.11
CA LYS A 156 -5.27 8.09 -14.22
C LYS A 156 -5.94 7.64 -12.91
N MET A 157 -5.29 7.91 -11.78
CA MET A 157 -5.81 7.64 -10.45
C MET A 157 -7.12 8.39 -10.21
N LYS A 158 -7.20 9.70 -10.49
CA LYS A 158 -8.44 10.46 -10.33
C LYS A 158 -9.57 9.96 -11.24
N ALA A 159 -9.27 9.62 -12.49
CA ALA A 159 -10.27 9.12 -13.43
C ALA A 159 -10.86 7.79 -12.94
N LEU A 160 -9.99 6.88 -12.46
CA LEU A 160 -10.41 5.59 -11.94
C LEU A 160 -11.17 5.73 -10.60
N THR A 161 -10.67 6.58 -9.70
CA THR A 161 -11.23 6.77 -8.36
C THR A 161 -12.50 7.62 -8.32
N GLY A 162 -12.78 8.41 -9.37
CA GLY A 162 -14.04 9.15 -9.52
C GLY A 162 -15.29 8.25 -9.54
N LYS A 163 -15.11 6.96 -9.88
CA LYS A 163 -16.17 5.94 -9.87
C LYS A 163 -16.21 5.10 -8.58
N ILE A 164 -15.37 5.39 -7.59
CA ILE A 164 -15.27 4.60 -6.34
C ILE A 164 -16.63 4.37 -5.70
N LYS A 165 -17.49 5.38 -5.61
CA LYS A 165 -18.77 5.24 -4.92
C LYS A 165 -19.66 4.21 -5.63
N LEU A 166 -19.82 4.35 -6.94
CA LEU A 166 -20.60 3.42 -7.77
C LEU A 166 -20.04 1.99 -7.73
N ILE A 167 -18.72 1.85 -7.70
CA ILE A 167 -18.06 0.54 -7.69
C ILE A 167 -18.14 -0.09 -6.30
N LYS A 168 -17.94 0.69 -5.22
CA LYS A 168 -18.12 0.24 -3.84
C LYS A 168 -19.54 -0.26 -3.61
N ASP A 169 -20.53 0.50 -4.08
CA ASP A 169 -21.95 0.15 -3.99
C ASP A 169 -22.24 -1.13 -4.79
N ALA A 170 -21.71 -1.26 -6.01
CA ALA A 170 -21.88 -2.46 -6.84
C ALA A 170 -21.16 -3.71 -6.30
N MET A 171 -20.12 -3.52 -5.47
CA MET A 171 -19.28 -4.60 -4.94
C MET A 171 -19.52 -4.88 -3.45
N ASN A 172 -20.48 -4.21 -2.81
CA ASN A 172 -20.74 -4.29 -1.36
C ASN A 172 -19.46 -4.11 -0.51
N LEU A 173 -18.52 -3.27 -0.95
CA LEU A 173 -17.30 -3.00 -0.20
C LEU A 173 -17.63 -2.10 1.01
N LYS A 174 -17.73 -2.70 2.20
CA LYS A 174 -18.20 -2.05 3.44
C LYS A 174 -17.19 -1.13 4.15
N ASP A 175 -16.03 -0.88 3.56
CA ASP A 175 -14.93 -0.22 4.27
C ASP A 175 -14.88 1.31 4.07
N GLY A 176 -14.84 2.01 5.21
CA GLY A 176 -14.73 3.46 5.37
C GLY A 176 -13.37 4.07 4.99
N ILE A 177 -12.55 3.36 4.21
CA ILE A 177 -11.25 3.90 3.76
C ILE A 177 -11.47 4.77 2.53
N ASN A 178 -10.97 6.00 2.60
CA ASN A 178 -10.90 6.91 1.47
C ASN A 178 -9.71 6.51 0.57
N LEU A 179 -9.97 5.64 -0.40
CA LEU A 179 -8.93 5.11 -1.31
C LEU A 179 -8.17 6.22 -2.04
N ASN A 180 -8.87 7.26 -2.52
CA ASN A 180 -8.22 8.38 -3.21
C ASN A 180 -7.23 9.13 -2.28
N ASP A 181 -7.63 9.41 -1.04
CA ASP A 181 -6.76 10.04 -0.04
C ASP A 181 -5.50 9.20 0.23
N ILE A 182 -5.64 7.88 0.38
CA ILE A 182 -4.50 6.99 0.62
C ILE A 182 -3.58 6.90 -0.59
N LEU A 183 -4.13 6.71 -1.80
CA LEU A 183 -3.35 6.65 -3.03
C LEU A 183 -2.62 7.98 -3.34
N TYR A 184 -3.23 9.11 -2.97
CA TYR A 184 -2.60 10.41 -3.06
C TYR A 184 -1.42 10.53 -2.09
N LYS A 185 -1.61 10.16 -0.81
CA LYS A 185 -0.56 10.23 0.22
C LYS A 185 0.65 9.35 -0.08
N ILE A 186 0.44 8.12 -0.55
CA ILE A 186 1.57 7.24 -0.94
C ILE A 186 2.34 7.81 -2.14
N ASN A 187 1.65 8.47 -3.08
CA ASN A 187 2.27 9.14 -4.22
C ASN A 187 3.11 10.35 -3.77
N GLU A 188 2.60 11.15 -2.82
CA GLU A 188 3.35 12.28 -2.25
C GLU A 188 4.65 11.79 -1.59
N ILE A 189 4.57 10.75 -0.75
CA ILE A 189 5.76 10.16 -0.10
C ILE A 189 6.77 9.67 -1.15
N ARG A 190 6.31 8.96 -2.19
CA ARG A 190 7.18 8.48 -3.27
C ARG A 190 7.84 9.64 -4.04
N ASN A 191 7.11 10.73 -4.28
CA ASN A 191 7.66 11.91 -4.95
C ASN A 191 8.67 12.65 -4.06
N GLU A 192 8.39 12.83 -2.77
CA GLU A 192 9.34 13.36 -1.78
C GLU A 192 10.67 12.58 -1.81
N MET A 193 10.60 11.24 -1.82
CA MET A 193 11.79 10.38 -1.89
C MET A 193 12.57 10.55 -3.19
N SER A 194 11.87 10.82 -4.30
CA SER A 194 12.48 11.02 -5.62
C SER A 194 13.34 12.30 -5.66
N HIS A 195 13.02 13.29 -4.83
CA HIS A 195 13.79 14.51 -4.67
C HIS A 195 15.06 14.37 -3.80
N ARG A 196 15.25 13.23 -3.11
CA ARG A 196 16.47 12.88 -2.36
C ARG A 196 16.97 13.97 -1.37
N SER A 197 16.05 14.69 -0.73
CA SER A 197 16.36 15.84 0.14
C SER A 197 15.93 15.63 1.59
N SER A 198 16.28 14.47 2.15
CA SER A 198 15.79 13.99 3.46
C SER A 198 16.01 14.95 4.63
N LEU A 199 17.17 15.63 4.68
CA LEU A 199 17.48 16.61 5.73
C LEU A 199 16.63 17.88 5.65
N VAL A 200 16.26 18.30 4.43
CA VAL A 200 15.42 19.48 4.19
C VAL A 200 13.97 19.16 4.51
N ILE A 201 13.52 17.95 4.16
CA ILE A 201 12.15 17.48 4.42
C ILE A 201 11.88 17.40 5.93
N ALA A 202 12.79 16.84 6.73
CA ALA A 202 12.58 16.71 8.17
C ALA A 202 12.39 18.07 8.87
N LYS A 203 13.23 19.06 8.54
CA LYS A 203 13.11 20.43 9.06
C LYS A 203 11.84 21.12 8.57
N SER A 204 11.45 20.86 7.32
CA SER A 204 10.21 21.40 6.76
C SER A 204 8.97 20.83 7.45
N ASP A 205 8.96 19.53 7.80
CA ASP A 205 7.82 18.88 8.44
C ASP A 205 7.55 19.47 9.84
N GLU A 206 8.60 19.78 10.61
CA GLU A 206 8.47 20.42 11.93
C GLU A 206 7.86 21.82 11.82
N ASN A 207 8.42 22.68 10.95
CA ASN A 207 7.90 24.03 10.73
C ASN A 207 6.43 24.02 10.27
N ILE A 208 6.04 23.07 9.42
CA ILE A 208 4.66 22.94 8.94
C ILE A 208 3.71 22.60 10.10
N LEU A 209 4.12 21.73 11.02
CA LEU A 209 3.29 21.37 12.17
C LEU A 209 3.16 22.52 13.16
N GLU A 210 4.24 23.25 13.43
CA GLU A 210 4.21 24.47 14.23
C GLU A 210 3.23 25.49 13.63
N GLU A 211 3.30 25.72 12.31
CA GLU A 211 2.42 26.66 11.61
C GLU A 211 0.93 26.23 11.66
N ILE A 212 0.65 24.91 11.60
CA ILE A 212 -0.71 24.37 11.77
C ILE A 212 -1.23 24.61 13.18
N GLU A 213 -0.38 24.43 14.19
CA GLU A 213 -0.73 24.67 15.60
C GLU A 213 -0.99 26.15 15.85
N GLU A 214 -0.12 27.03 15.37
CA GLU A 214 -0.27 28.49 15.46
C GLU A 214 -1.56 28.98 14.79
N ARG A 215 -1.87 28.46 13.60
CA ARG A 215 -3.10 28.79 12.86
C ARG A 215 -4.33 28.01 13.33
N GLN A 216 -4.20 27.17 14.37
CA GLN A 216 -5.27 26.34 14.94
C GLN A 216 -6.03 25.51 13.89
N ILE A 217 -5.30 24.99 12.89
CA ILE A 217 -5.90 24.20 11.81
C ILE A 217 -6.23 22.81 12.33
N ASN A 218 -7.53 22.49 12.44
CA ASN A 218 -7.99 21.15 12.78
C ASN A 218 -7.68 20.15 11.65
N LEU A 219 -6.74 19.23 11.91
CA LEU A 219 -6.37 18.17 10.97
C LEU A 219 -7.34 16.97 10.98
N LYS A 220 -8.30 16.89 11.89
CA LYS A 220 -9.30 15.80 11.93
C LYS A 220 -10.48 16.10 11.01
N ASP A 221 -11.00 17.33 11.08
CA ASP A 221 -12.16 17.78 10.31
C ASP A 221 -11.86 19.05 9.55
N TRP A 222 -11.99 18.99 8.22
CA TRP A 222 -11.91 20.17 7.37
C TRP A 222 -13.31 20.74 7.10
N ASN A 223 -13.71 21.74 7.88
CA ASN A 223 -14.89 22.53 7.56
C ASN A 223 -14.54 23.61 6.53
N ASN A 224 -15.06 23.45 5.31
CA ASN A 224 -14.77 24.24 4.10
C ASN A 224 -15.19 25.72 4.16
N TYR A 225 -15.84 26.19 5.23
CA TYR A 225 -16.71 27.36 5.11
C TYR A 225 -16.00 28.71 5.02
N ASN A 226 -14.68 28.84 5.20
CA ASN A 226 -13.99 30.15 5.16
C ASN A 226 -12.45 30.12 4.95
N LYS A 227 -11.85 29.04 4.44
CA LYS A 227 -10.37 28.90 4.42
C LYS A 227 -9.73 29.27 3.09
N SER A 228 -8.55 29.89 3.16
CA SER A 228 -7.79 30.31 1.97
C SER A 228 -7.12 29.11 1.26
N SER A 229 -6.72 29.30 0.00
CA SER A 229 -5.94 28.30 -0.77
C SER A 229 -4.66 27.88 -0.03
N GLU A 230 -4.05 28.82 0.68
CA GLU A 230 -2.84 28.59 1.47
C GLU A 230 -3.10 27.69 2.67
N GLU A 231 -4.18 27.93 3.42
CA GLU A 231 -4.57 27.08 4.55
C GLU A 231 -4.94 25.66 4.09
N TYR A 232 -5.54 25.54 2.90
CA TYR A 232 -5.85 24.23 2.32
C TYR A 232 -4.57 23.47 1.97
N SER A 233 -3.60 24.15 1.36
CA SER A 233 -2.27 23.58 1.09
C SER A 233 -1.59 23.13 2.38
N LEU A 234 -1.60 23.98 3.41
CA LEU A 234 -0.99 23.69 4.71
C LEU A 234 -1.68 22.51 5.41
N TYR A 235 -3.01 22.44 5.38
CA TYR A 235 -3.77 21.29 5.90
C TYR A 235 -3.41 19.99 5.21
N ASN A 236 -3.32 19.97 3.88
CA ASN A 236 -2.98 18.75 3.14
C ASN A 236 -1.55 18.28 3.47
N LYS A 237 -0.60 19.22 3.59
CA LYS A 237 0.77 18.91 4.04
C LYS A 237 0.77 18.32 5.46
N GLY A 238 0.07 18.95 6.40
CA GLY A 238 -0.08 18.43 7.76
C GLY A 238 -0.68 17.03 7.82
N LYS A 239 -1.74 16.78 7.05
CA LYS A 239 -2.34 15.44 6.90
C LYS A 239 -1.36 14.41 6.35
N SER A 240 -0.48 14.80 5.42
CA SER A 240 0.58 13.92 4.90
C SER A 240 1.61 13.59 5.98
N ILE A 241 2.03 14.59 6.78
CA ILE A 241 2.98 14.38 7.89
C ILE A 241 2.38 13.47 8.97
N VAL A 242 1.13 13.70 9.36
CA VAL A 242 0.42 12.82 10.31
C VAL A 242 0.36 11.40 9.76
N PHE A 243 0.02 11.22 8.48
CA PHE A 243 0.01 9.91 7.85
C PHE A 243 1.39 9.22 7.87
N LYS A 244 2.48 9.96 7.61
CA LYS A 244 3.86 9.46 7.74
C LYS A 244 4.18 8.99 9.16
N ARG A 245 3.67 9.68 10.18
CA ARG A 245 3.89 9.36 11.60
C ARG A 245 3.03 8.20 12.11
N GLU A 246 1.78 8.09 11.63
CA GLU A 246 0.86 7.01 12.00
C GLU A 246 1.36 5.64 11.52
N GLN A 247 2.07 5.60 10.39
CA GLN A 247 2.61 4.38 9.78
C GLN A 247 1.56 3.24 9.68
N ASP A 248 0.33 3.59 9.26
CA ASP A 248 -0.78 2.64 9.20
C ASP A 248 -0.66 1.71 7.97
N PHE A 249 0.20 0.70 8.10
CA PHE A 249 0.46 -0.33 7.08
C PHE A 249 -0.82 -1.05 6.65
N GLU A 250 -1.73 -1.31 7.60
CA GLU A 250 -2.99 -2.02 7.37
C GLU A 250 -3.92 -1.23 6.45
N LYS A 251 -4.04 0.07 6.70
CA LYS A 251 -4.85 0.96 5.86
C LYS A 251 -4.32 1.05 4.43
N ILE A 252 -2.99 1.03 4.25
CA ILE A 252 -2.38 0.97 2.91
C ILE A 252 -2.69 -0.37 2.24
N ASN A 253 -2.52 -1.50 2.93
CA ASN A 253 -2.85 -2.82 2.38
C ASN A 253 -4.31 -2.92 1.93
N LYS A 254 -5.23 -2.45 2.77
CA LYS A 254 -6.67 -2.40 2.43
C LYS A 254 -6.92 -1.51 1.22
N ALA A 255 -6.24 -0.37 1.10
CA ALA A 255 -6.36 0.50 -0.07
C ALA A 255 -5.86 -0.19 -1.36
N ILE A 256 -4.70 -0.84 -1.33
CA ILE A 256 -4.18 -1.58 -2.50
C ILE A 256 -5.09 -2.77 -2.84
N TYR A 257 -5.61 -3.49 -1.85
CA TYR A 257 -6.58 -4.56 -2.05
C TYR A 257 -7.88 -4.04 -2.69
N GLN A 258 -8.41 -2.92 -2.21
CA GLN A 258 -9.59 -2.29 -2.80
C GLN A 258 -9.34 -1.88 -4.25
N LEU A 259 -8.19 -1.26 -4.54
CA LEU A 259 -7.80 -0.90 -5.90
C LEU A 259 -7.69 -2.13 -6.81
N LYS A 260 -7.00 -3.19 -6.37
CA LYS A 260 -6.91 -4.47 -7.09
C LYS A 260 -8.31 -4.99 -7.46
N THR A 261 -9.17 -5.10 -6.45
CA THR A 261 -10.50 -5.68 -6.59
C THR A 261 -11.34 -4.86 -7.57
N MET A 262 -11.25 -3.53 -7.49
CA MET A 262 -11.89 -2.60 -8.42
C MET A 262 -11.38 -2.77 -9.86
N VAL A 263 -10.06 -2.79 -10.06
CA VAL A 263 -9.43 -2.95 -11.38
C VAL A 263 -9.89 -4.26 -12.03
N ILE A 264 -9.81 -5.38 -11.31
CA ILE A 264 -10.22 -6.69 -11.83
C ILE A 264 -11.70 -6.69 -12.21
N HIS A 265 -12.57 -6.10 -11.38
CA HIS A 265 -13.99 -6.01 -11.69
C HIS A 265 -14.26 -5.20 -12.96
N LEU A 266 -13.60 -4.05 -13.11
CA LEU A 266 -13.80 -3.17 -14.26
C LEU A 266 -13.26 -3.75 -15.57
N VAL A 267 -12.14 -4.48 -15.52
CA VAL A 267 -11.61 -5.19 -16.68
C VAL A 267 -12.54 -6.33 -17.09
N LYS A 268 -13.07 -7.11 -16.13
CA LYS A 268 -14.00 -8.21 -16.44
C LYS A 268 -15.34 -7.77 -17.04
N LYS A 269 -15.85 -6.59 -16.68
CA LYS A 269 -17.05 -6.02 -17.30
C LYS A 269 -16.81 -5.42 -18.69
N ALA A 270 -15.55 -5.30 -19.11
CA ALA A 270 -15.19 -4.77 -20.42
C ALA A 270 -15.20 -5.81 -21.53
N ASN A 271 -14.99 -7.08 -21.15
CA ASN A 271 -14.99 -8.25 -22.01
C ASN A 271 -16.36 -8.92 -21.99
#